data_AF-A0A929YN27-F1
#
_entry.id   AF-A0A929YN27-F1
#
_cell.length_a   1.000
_cell.length_b   1.000
_cell.length_c   1.000
_cell.angle_alpha   90.00
_cell.angle_beta   90.00
_cell.angle_gamma   90.00
#
_symmetry.space_group_name_H-M   'P 1'
#
loop_
_entity.id
_entity.type
_entity.pdbx_description
1 polymer ?
#
loop_
_entity_poly.entity_id
_entity_poly.type
_entity_poly.pdbx_seq_one_letter_code
_entity_poly.pdbx_strand_id
1 'polypeptide(L)'
;MELTLNSYKIFELGNHISTFLHDCGITKGGVLNIKVNKEELRKIDEDLYYRQNPKGEDFIPSDNEIQISFPNVSIIIQCAVKPTSL
;
A
#
# COMPACT_ATOMS: atom_id res chain seq x y z
N MET A 1 16.90 1.23 9.73
CA MET A 1 15.61 1.89 10.03
C MET A 1 14.53 0.83 9.98
N GLU A 2 13.73 0.72 11.02
CA GLU A 2 12.54 -0.13 11.02
C GLU A 2 11.49 0.46 10.06
N LEU A 3 10.87 -0.37 9.22
CA LEU A 3 9.84 0.08 8.30
C LEU A 3 8.54 0.31 9.08
N THR A 4 8.19 1.57 9.33
CA THR A 4 7.03 1.92 10.18
C THR A 4 5.70 1.41 9.60
N LEU A 5 5.56 1.42 8.28
CA LEU A 5 4.42 0.86 7.53
C LEU A 5 4.91 -0.34 6.69
N ASN A 6 4.97 -1.51 7.31
CA ASN A 6 5.31 -2.76 6.62
C ASN A 6 4.06 -3.48 6.13
N SER A 7 4.25 -4.54 5.34
CA SER A 7 3.18 -5.38 4.79
C SER A 7 2.21 -5.85 5.86
N TYR A 8 2.69 -6.30 7.04
CA TYR A 8 1.81 -6.75 8.12
C TYR A 8 0.81 -5.67 8.53
N LYS A 9 1.28 -4.44 8.78
CA LYS A 9 0.42 -3.31 9.12
C LYS A 9 -0.49 -2.89 7.97
N ILE A 10 -0.02 -2.98 6.72
CA ILE A 10 -0.85 -2.67 5.54
C ILE A 10 -2.02 -3.67 5.42
N PHE A 11 -1.75 -4.96 5.59
CA PHE A 11 -2.79 -5.99 5.57
C PHE A 11 -3.75 -5.87 6.76
N GLU A 12 -3.23 -5.59 7.96
CA GLU A 12 -4.05 -5.34 9.16
C GLU A 12 -5.00 -4.17 8.93
N LEU A 13 -4.48 -3.03 8.46
CA LEU A 13 -5.25 -1.82 8.17
C LEU A 13 -6.30 -2.06 7.08
N GLY A 14 -5.91 -2.67 5.96
CA GLY A 14 -6.81 -2.91 4.84
C GLY A 14 -7.94 -3.87 5.19
N ASN A 15 -7.66 -4.93 5.94
CA ASN A 15 -8.68 -5.84 6.46
C ASN A 15 -9.62 -5.13 7.42
N HIS A 16 -9.08 -4.36 8.38
CA HIS A 16 -9.89 -3.64 9.35
C HIS A 16 -10.87 -2.66 8.68
N ILE A 17 -10.38 -1.85 7.74
CA ILE A 17 -11.23 -0.92 6.97
C ILE A 17 -12.23 -1.69 6.11
N SER A 18 -11.79 -2.74 5.40
CA SER A 18 -12.67 -3.53 4.54
C SER A 18 -13.84 -4.15 5.33
N THR A 19 -13.58 -4.68 6.53
CA THR A 19 -14.61 -5.23 7.41
C THR A 19 -15.51 -4.14 7.96
N PHE A 20 -14.96 -3.03 8.45
CA PHE A 20 -15.76 -1.91 8.94
C PHE A 20 -16.72 -1.36 7.88
N LEU A 21 -16.25 -1.20 6.63
CA LEU A 21 -17.07 -0.77 5.51
C LEU A 21 -18.19 -1.78 5.22
N HIS A 22 -17.87 -3.07 5.21
CA HIS A 22 -18.86 -4.13 5.04
C HIS A 22 -19.97 -4.08 6.10
N ASP A 23 -19.59 -3.93 7.38
CA ASP A 23 -20.53 -3.89 8.50
C ASP A 23 -21.42 -2.65 8.46
N CYS A 24 -20.94 -1.58 7.82
CA CYS A 24 -21.73 -0.38 7.50
C CYS A 24 -22.62 -0.53 6.25
N GLY A 25 -22.62 -1.70 5.59
CA GLY A 25 -23.35 -1.94 4.34
C GLY A 25 -22.65 -1.40 3.07
N ILE A 26 -21.41 -0.94 3.19
CA ILE A 26 -20.61 -0.39 2.09
C ILE A 26 -19.80 -1.53 1.46
N THR A 27 -20.30 -2.04 0.34
CA THR A 27 -19.77 -3.25 -0.32
C THR A 27 -19.02 -2.95 -1.63
N LYS A 28 -18.85 -1.68 -2.00
CA LYS A 28 -18.15 -1.27 -3.23
C LYS A 28 -17.32 -0.01 -3.03
N GLY A 29 -16.06 -0.05 -3.47
CA GLY A 29 -15.35 1.13 -3.97
C GLY A 29 -14.68 2.07 -2.94
N GLY A 30 -14.33 1.61 -1.74
CA GLY A 30 -13.48 2.39 -0.85
C GLY A 30 -12.07 2.57 -1.44
N VAL A 31 -11.48 3.76 -1.31
CA VAL A 31 -10.08 4.00 -1.68
C VAL A 31 -9.37 4.73 -0.53
N LEU A 32 -8.29 4.15 -0.02
CA LEU A 32 -7.39 4.79 0.92
C LEU A 32 -6.11 5.22 0.20
N ASN A 33 -5.86 6.52 0.12
CA ASN A 33 -4.64 7.08 -0.47
C ASN A 33 -3.61 7.38 0.63
N ILE A 34 -2.42 6.78 0.54
CA ILE A 34 -1.30 7.01 1.44
C ILE A 34 -0.17 7.67 0.64
N LYS A 35 0.27 8.84 1.08
CA LYS A 35 1.41 9.56 0.45
C LYS A 35 2.67 9.29 1.25
N VAL A 36 3.71 8.84 0.58
CA VAL A 36 5.04 8.57 1.16
C VAL A 36 6.13 9.19 0.30
N ASN A 37 7.36 9.27 0.81
CA ASN A 37 8.49 9.66 -0.04
C ASN A 37 8.97 8.47 -0.91
N LYS A 38 9.84 8.73 -1.90
CA LYS A 38 10.33 7.70 -2.84
C LYS A 38 11.10 6.57 -2.15
N GLU A 39 11.86 6.88 -1.09
CA GLU A 39 12.63 5.87 -0.36
C GLU A 39 11.69 4.95 0.45
N GLU A 40 10.67 5.51 1.08
CA GLU A 40 9.62 4.77 1.78
C GLU A 40 8.81 3.90 0.81
N LEU A 41 8.41 4.44 -0.34
CA LEU A 41 7.68 3.68 -1.37
C LEU A 41 8.49 2.45 -1.78
N ARG A 42 9.79 2.62 -2.07
CA ARG A 42 10.68 1.52 -2.46
C ARG A 42 10.75 0.43 -1.38
N LYS A 43 10.90 0.81 -0.11
CA LYS A 43 10.97 -0.16 1.00
C LYS A 43 9.65 -0.89 1.22
N ILE A 44 8.52 -0.20 1.07
CA ILE A 44 7.19 -0.81 1.17
C ILE A 44 6.98 -1.81 0.05
N ASP A 45 7.35 -1.44 -1.17
CA ASP A 45 7.23 -2.30 -2.35
C ASP A 45 8.09 -3.56 -2.22
N GLU A 46 9.34 -3.40 -1.79
CA GLU A 46 10.27 -4.50 -1.54
C GLU A 46 9.72 -5.48 -0.49
N ASP A 47 9.19 -4.95 0.63
CA ASP A 47 8.59 -5.76 1.69
C ASP A 47 7.34 -6.52 1.21
N LEU A 48 6.49 -5.88 0.39
CA LEU A 48 5.32 -6.50 -0.22
C LEU A 48 5.71 -7.58 -1.22
N TYR A 49 6.73 -7.33 -2.05
CA TYR A 49 7.23 -8.26 -3.04
C TYR A 49 7.76 -9.54 -2.40
N TYR A 50 8.67 -9.43 -1.43
CA TYR A 50 9.28 -10.61 -0.80
C TYR A 50 8.31 -11.39 0.08
N ARG A 51 7.27 -10.74 0.62
CA ARG A 51 6.16 -11.45 1.28
C ARG A 51 5.41 -12.38 0.32
N GLN A 52 5.17 -11.93 -0.92
CA GLN A 52 4.46 -12.71 -1.92
C GLN A 52 5.38 -13.71 -2.64
N ASN A 53 6.67 -13.37 -2.76
CA ASN A 53 7.68 -14.15 -3.46
C ASN A 53 8.83 -14.53 -2.51
N PRO A 54 8.60 -15.42 -1.52
CA PRO A 54 9.62 -15.76 -0.50
C PRO A 54 10.84 -16.51 -1.06
N LYS A 55 10.78 -16.94 -2.33
CA LYS A 55 11.88 -17.59 -3.08
C LYS A 55 12.26 -16.80 -4.34
N GLY A 56 11.81 -15.54 -4.43
CA GLY A 56 11.68 -14.77 -5.67
C GLY A 56 12.99 -14.41 -6.36
N GLU A 57 12.84 -14.00 -7.63
CA GLU A 57 13.87 -13.37 -8.45
C GLU A 57 14.24 -11.97 -7.93
N ASP A 58 15.12 -11.28 -8.66
CA ASP A 58 15.52 -9.92 -8.31
C ASP A 58 14.32 -8.95 -8.30
N PHE A 59 14.20 -8.20 -7.20
CA PHE A 59 13.13 -7.22 -7.00
C PHE A 59 13.28 -6.03 -7.95
N ILE A 60 12.22 -5.71 -8.68
CA ILE A 60 12.13 -4.51 -9.53
C ILE A 60 11.15 -3.53 -8.86
N PRO A 61 11.61 -2.32 -8.46
CA PRO A 61 10.76 -1.35 -7.78
C PRO A 61 9.74 -0.70 -8.72
N SER A 62 8.56 -0.44 -8.20
CA SER A 62 7.50 0.33 -8.83
C SER A 62 7.89 1.80 -8.98
N ASP A 63 7.48 2.41 -10.10
CA ASP A 63 7.91 3.76 -10.44
C ASP A 63 7.33 4.84 -9.51
N ASN A 64 6.01 4.83 -9.27
CA ASN A 64 5.33 5.93 -8.58
C ASN A 64 4.21 5.51 -7.62
N GLU A 65 3.62 4.32 -7.79
CA GLU A 65 2.51 3.87 -6.95
C GLU A 65 2.50 2.35 -6.76
N ILE A 66 1.92 1.93 -5.64
CA ILE A 66 1.63 0.54 -5.30
C ILE A 66 0.14 0.45 -4.98
N GLN A 67 -0.58 -0.45 -5.63
CA GLN A 67 -1.99 -0.69 -5.37
C GLN A 67 -2.21 -2.06 -4.73
N ILE A 68 -2.97 -2.09 -3.63
CA ILE A 68 -3.27 -3.29 -2.85
C ILE A 68 -4.78 -3.35 -2.65
N SER A 69 -5.40 -4.41 -3.17
CA SER A 69 -6.85 -4.55 -3.20
C SER A 69 -7.36 -5.45 -2.08
N PHE A 70 -8.38 -4.97 -1.38
CA PHE A 70 -9.21 -5.73 -0.43
C PHE A 70 -10.66 -5.72 -0.95
N PRO A 71 -11.55 -6.60 -0.45
CA PRO A 71 -12.91 -6.72 -0.98
C PRO A 71 -13.68 -5.40 -1.07
N ASN A 72 -13.56 -4.53 -0.06
CA ASN A 72 -14.33 -3.27 0.01
C ASN A 72 -13.47 -2.01 -0.03
N VAL A 73 -12.14 -2.14 -0.06
CA VAL A 73 -11.21 -1.01 -0.09
C VAL A 73 -9.97 -1.32 -0.92
N SER A 74 -9.51 -0.37 -1.71
CA SER A 74 -8.19 -0.39 -2.33
C SER A 74 -7.27 0.58 -1.59
N ILE A 75 -6.11 0.12 -1.17
CA ILE A 75 -5.05 1.00 -0.65
C ILE A 75 -4.13 1.36 -1.81
N ILE A 76 -3.93 2.66 -2.03
CA ILE A 76 -3.01 3.21 -3.03
C ILE A 76 -1.90 3.96 -2.28
N ILE A 77 -0.68 3.44 -2.34
CA ILE A 77 0.50 4.06 -1.75
C ILE A 77 1.25 4.76 -2.87
N GLN A 78 1.35 6.08 -2.80
CA GLN A 78 1.87 6.91 -3.89
C GLN A 78 3.04 7.77 -3.41
N CYS A 79 4.04 7.95 -4.29
CA CYS A 79 5.11 8.89 -4.04
C CYS A 79 4.54 10.31 -4.05
N ALA A 80 4.72 11.05 -2.94
CA ALA A 80 4.42 12.46 -2.90
C ALA A 80 5.37 13.22 -3.84
N VAL A 81 4.93 13.54 -5.04
CA VAL A 81 5.63 14.50 -5.89
C VAL A 81 5.47 15.85 -5.20
N LYS A 82 6.58 16.50 -4.80
CA LYS A 82 6.52 17.90 -4.35
C LYS A 82 5.85 18.68 -5.49
N PRO A 83 4.80 19.47 -5.23
CA PRO A 83 4.31 20.37 -6.26
C PRO A 83 5.46 21.30 -6.63
N THR A 84 5.95 21.20 -7.87
CA THR A 84 6.87 22.18 -8.42
C THR A 84 6.11 23.49 -8.45
N SER A 85 6.46 24.41 -7.56
CA SER A 85 6.02 25.79 -7.65
C SER A 85 6.50 26.33 -9.00
N LEU A 86 5.56 26.60 -9.91
CA LEU A 86 5.79 27.37 -11.13
C LEU A 86 6.05 28.84 -10.78
#